data_AF-A0A2M8N569-F1
#
_entry.id   AF-A0A2M8N569-F1
#
_cell.length_a   1.000
_cell.length_b   1.000
_cell.length_c   1.000
_cell.angle_alpha   90.00
_cell.angle_beta   90.00
_cell.angle_gamma   90.00
#
_symmetry.space_group_name_H-M   'P 1'
#
loop_
_entity.id
_entity.type
_entity.pdbx_description
1 polymer ?
#
loop_
_entity_poly.entity_id
_entity_poly.type
_entity_poly.pdbx_seq_one_letter_code
_entity_poly.pdbx_strand_id
1 'polypeptide(L)'
;DTETELKLLQAIELLDKRHPITLIPTFLPAHAVPPEYEGRADEYIQLIIDDMLPQAWAWYQQSHFAAQNIPFFIDVFCEEGVFTLEQSHRVLDAGKRLGMQVKAHVDEFVHLGGVPMALSLGAVSVDHLDATPPEDITTLAQSN
;
A
#
# COMPACT_ATOMS: atom_id res chain seq x y z
N ASP A 1 -14.51 -4.55 -2.60
CA ASP A 1 -14.27 -5.81 -3.34
C ASP A 1 -13.25 -5.56 -4.47
N THR A 2 -12.78 -6.62 -5.13
CA THR A 2 -11.70 -6.51 -6.13
C THR A 2 -12.08 -5.66 -7.35
N GLU A 3 -13.32 -5.78 -7.84
CA GLU A 3 -13.78 -4.99 -8.99
C GLU A 3 -13.78 -3.49 -8.68
N THR A 4 -14.24 -3.11 -7.49
CA THR A 4 -14.27 -1.71 -7.05
C THR A 4 -12.85 -1.14 -6.95
N GLU A 5 -11.92 -1.89 -6.36
CA GLU A 5 -10.51 -1.49 -6.24
C GLU A 5 -9.84 -1.30 -7.61
N LEU A 6 -10.04 -2.22 -8.55
CA LEU A 6 -9.52 -2.07 -9.93
C LEU A 6 -10.13 -0.89 -10.67
N LYS A 7 -11.41 -0.57 -10.42
CA LYS A 7 -12.07 0.59 -11.02
C LYS A 7 -11.41 1.91 -10.59
N LEU A 8 -10.86 1.99 -9.38
CA LEU A 8 -10.10 3.17 -8.94
C LEU A 8 -8.78 3.30 -9.72
N LEU A 9 -8.07 2.19 -9.95
CA LEU A 9 -6.86 2.17 -10.78
C LEU A 9 -7.15 2.58 -12.24
N GLN A 10 -8.24 2.09 -12.81
CA GLN A 10 -8.71 2.49 -14.15
C GLN A 10 -9.05 3.99 -14.21
N ALA A 11 -9.63 4.54 -13.14
CA ALA A 11 -9.91 5.97 -13.06
C ALA A 11 -8.61 6.80 -13.04
N ILE A 12 -7.59 6.36 -12.31
CA ILE A 12 -6.25 6.97 -12.33
C ILE A 12 -5.66 6.94 -13.75
N GLU A 13 -5.73 5.79 -14.44
CA GLU A 13 -5.24 5.68 -15.82
C GLU A 13 -5.96 6.64 -16.79
N LEU A 14 -7.29 6.76 -16.64
CA LEU A 14 -8.10 7.64 -17.47
C LEU A 14 -7.78 9.11 -17.22
N LEU A 15 -7.56 9.50 -15.96
CA LEU A 15 -7.22 10.87 -15.58
C LEU A 15 -5.84 11.26 -16.11
N ASP A 16 -4.85 10.38 -15.97
CA ASP A 16 -3.49 10.62 -16.47
C ASP A 16 -3.48 10.89 -17.99
N LYS A 17 -4.31 10.19 -18.77
CA LYS A 17 -4.44 10.42 -20.23
C LYS A 17 -5.16 11.73 -20.61
N ARG A 18 -5.83 12.40 -19.67
CA ARG A 18 -6.71 13.54 -19.94
C ARG A 18 -6.11 14.90 -19.58
N HIS A 19 -4.97 14.93 -18.93
CA HIS A 19 -4.31 16.15 -18.50
C HIS A 19 -2.79 16.02 -18.55
N PRO A 20 -2.02 17.13 -18.55
CA PRO A 20 -0.56 17.05 -18.65
C PRO A 20 0.17 16.67 -17.36
N ILE A 21 -0.53 16.58 -16.22
CA ILE A 21 0.07 16.18 -14.94
C ILE A 21 0.34 14.67 -14.96
N THR A 22 1.54 14.25 -14.55
CA THR A 22 1.86 12.83 -14.37
C THR A 22 1.24 12.32 -13.08
N LEU A 23 0.47 11.24 -13.17
CA LEU A 23 -0.02 10.48 -12.04
C LEU A 23 0.88 9.27 -11.78
N ILE A 24 1.03 8.94 -10.50
CA ILE A 24 1.77 7.76 -10.05
C ILE A 24 0.77 6.87 -9.31
N PRO A 25 0.40 5.70 -9.86
CA PRO A 25 -0.59 4.85 -9.24
C PRO A 25 -0.06 4.22 -7.95
N THR A 26 -0.89 4.23 -6.91
CA THR A 26 -0.67 3.52 -5.64
C THR A 26 -1.91 2.69 -5.35
N PHE A 27 -1.71 1.41 -5.06
CA PHE A 27 -2.76 0.49 -4.67
C PHE A 27 -2.83 0.42 -3.14
N LEU A 28 -4.01 0.69 -2.57
CA LEU A 28 -4.22 0.75 -1.12
C LEU A 28 -5.46 -0.07 -0.73
N PRO A 29 -5.46 -1.40 -0.94
CA PRO A 29 -6.62 -2.24 -0.64
C PRO A 29 -6.80 -2.46 0.87
N ALA A 30 -5.70 -2.36 1.64
CA ALA A 30 -5.68 -2.45 3.09
C ALA A 30 -5.76 -1.05 3.72
N HIS A 31 -6.77 -0.25 3.31
CA HIS A 31 -7.05 1.04 3.92
C HIS A 31 -7.97 0.91 5.14
N ALA A 32 -8.98 0.05 5.04
CA ALA A 32 -9.91 -0.24 6.12
C ALA A 32 -10.43 -1.66 5.95
N VAL A 33 -10.91 -2.26 7.04
CA VAL A 33 -11.67 -3.50 6.97
C VAL A 33 -13.09 -3.18 6.51
N PRO A 34 -13.54 -3.66 5.34
CA PRO A 34 -14.88 -3.38 4.86
C PRO A 34 -15.94 -4.05 5.77
N PRO A 35 -17.17 -3.51 5.86
CA PRO A 35 -18.18 -3.99 6.81
C PRO A 35 -18.49 -5.48 6.69
N GLU A 36 -18.48 -6.02 5.47
CA GLU A 36 -18.71 -7.45 5.24
C GLU A 36 -17.61 -8.34 5.84
N TYR A 37 -16.42 -7.82 6.16
CA TYR A 37 -15.31 -8.52 6.83
C TYR A 37 -15.10 -8.07 8.29
N GLU A 38 -16.06 -7.42 8.93
CA GLU A 38 -15.96 -7.03 10.35
C GLU A 38 -15.65 -8.25 11.23
N GLY A 39 -14.64 -8.13 12.10
CA GLY A 39 -14.13 -9.22 12.93
C GLY A 39 -13.38 -10.34 12.18
N ARG A 40 -13.19 -10.20 10.85
CA ARG A 40 -12.56 -11.18 9.96
C ARG A 40 -11.47 -10.54 9.08
N ALA A 41 -10.71 -9.61 9.66
CA ALA A 41 -9.65 -8.88 8.95
C ALA A 41 -8.64 -9.81 8.26
N ASP A 42 -8.28 -10.95 8.87
CA ASP A 42 -7.35 -11.90 8.25
C ASP A 42 -7.90 -12.56 6.97
N GLU A 43 -9.22 -12.78 6.89
CA GLU A 43 -9.86 -13.28 5.67
C GLU A 43 -9.84 -12.20 4.57
N TYR A 44 -9.98 -10.93 4.95
CA TYR A 44 -9.83 -9.82 4.02
C TYR A 44 -8.39 -9.67 3.53
N ILE A 45 -7.39 -9.82 4.40
CA ILE A 45 -5.98 -9.85 4.03
C ILE A 45 -5.70 -11.01 3.05
N GLN A 46 -6.31 -12.18 3.26
CA GLN A 46 -6.18 -13.30 2.33
C GLN A 46 -6.78 -12.97 0.96
N LEU A 47 -7.97 -12.34 0.91
CA LEU A 47 -8.56 -11.85 -0.33
C LEU A 47 -7.66 -10.84 -1.05
N ILE A 48 -7.07 -9.90 -0.31
CA ILE A 48 -6.13 -8.93 -0.87
C ILE A 48 -4.96 -9.65 -1.54
N ILE A 49 -4.33 -10.59 -0.82
CA ILE A 49 -3.11 -11.26 -1.26
C ILE A 49 -3.36 -12.22 -2.43
N ASP A 50 -4.42 -13.02 -2.35
CA ASP A 50 -4.65 -14.10 -3.32
C ASP A 50 -5.39 -13.61 -4.58
N ASP A 51 -6.17 -12.53 -4.47
CA ASP A 51 -7.05 -12.07 -5.54
C ASP A 51 -6.72 -10.65 -6.00
N MET A 52 -6.75 -9.67 -5.09
CA MET A 52 -6.62 -8.26 -5.49
C MET A 52 -5.24 -7.91 -6.02
N LEU A 53 -4.18 -8.32 -5.32
CA LEU A 53 -2.80 -7.99 -5.69
C LEU A 53 -2.41 -8.56 -7.07
N PRO A 54 -2.66 -9.85 -7.39
CA PRO A 54 -2.40 -10.38 -8.73
C PRO A 54 -3.15 -9.63 -9.83
N GLN A 55 -4.42 -9.28 -9.61
CA GLN A 55 -5.22 -8.56 -10.60
C GLN A 55 -4.77 -7.11 -10.78
N ALA A 56 -4.45 -6.40 -9.69
CA ALA A 56 -3.89 -5.05 -9.74
C ALA A 56 -2.54 -5.04 -10.47
N TRP A 57 -1.69 -6.04 -10.21
CA TRP A 57 -0.43 -6.21 -10.94
C TRP A 57 -0.64 -6.49 -12.42
N ALA A 58 -1.59 -7.37 -12.77
CA ALA A 58 -1.93 -7.66 -14.16
C ALA A 58 -2.44 -6.42 -14.90
N TRP A 59 -3.28 -5.59 -14.25
CA TRP A 59 -3.69 -4.29 -14.78
C TRP A 59 -2.47 -3.39 -15.03
N TYR A 60 -1.58 -3.24 -14.05
CA TYR A 60 -0.41 -2.36 -14.18
C TYR A 60 0.47 -2.76 -15.37
N GLN A 61 0.76 -4.05 -15.52
CA GLN A 61 1.56 -4.58 -16.64
C GLN A 61 0.97 -4.27 -18.02
N GLN A 62 -0.35 -4.07 -18.11
CA GLN A 62 -1.06 -3.73 -19.35
C GLN A 62 -1.29 -2.22 -19.51
N SER A 63 -1.14 -1.44 -18.44
CA SER A 63 -1.35 0.00 -18.44
C SER A 63 -0.22 0.76 -19.14
N HIS A 64 -0.47 2.01 -19.53
CA HIS A 64 0.59 2.86 -20.07
C HIS A 64 1.66 3.22 -19.04
N PHE A 65 1.35 3.13 -17.74
CA PHE A 65 2.32 3.39 -16.67
C PHE A 65 3.51 2.44 -16.77
N ALA A 66 3.27 1.14 -16.96
CA ALA A 66 4.34 0.15 -17.15
C ALA A 66 5.15 0.44 -18.42
N ALA A 67 4.49 0.76 -19.54
CA ALA A 67 5.17 1.08 -20.80
C ALA A 67 6.07 2.33 -20.71
N GLN A 68 5.75 3.25 -19.79
CA GLN A 68 6.50 4.48 -19.54
C GLN A 68 7.49 4.34 -18.36
N ASN A 69 7.63 3.16 -17.77
CA ASN A 69 8.41 2.91 -16.54
C ASN A 69 7.97 3.79 -15.36
N ILE A 70 6.70 4.17 -15.30
CA ILE A 70 6.13 4.84 -14.11
C ILE A 70 5.91 3.76 -13.04
N PRO A 71 6.45 3.94 -11.82
CA PRO A 71 6.33 2.95 -10.77
C PRO A 71 4.88 2.74 -10.30
N PHE A 72 4.60 1.53 -9.85
CA PHE A 72 3.36 1.18 -9.18
C PHE A 72 3.64 0.83 -7.73
N PHE A 73 2.91 1.47 -6.82
CA PHE A 73 3.12 1.31 -5.39
C PHE A 73 2.04 0.44 -4.76
N ILE A 74 2.42 -0.27 -3.70
CA ILE A 74 1.51 -0.87 -2.72
C ILE A 74 1.62 -0.05 -1.43
N ASP A 75 0.48 0.16 -0.78
CA ASP A 75 0.35 0.90 0.47
C ASP A 75 -0.61 0.17 1.42
N VAL A 76 -0.52 0.49 2.70
CA VAL A 76 -1.35 -0.06 3.79
C VAL A 76 -1.62 1.03 4.82
N PHE A 77 -2.72 0.91 5.55
CA PHE A 77 -2.93 1.67 6.78
C PHE A 77 -2.69 0.80 8.01
N CYS A 78 -1.48 0.89 8.57
CA CYS A 78 -1.06 0.13 9.75
C CYS A 78 -1.39 0.91 11.01
N GLU A 79 -2.54 0.65 11.61
CA GLU A 79 -3.08 1.40 12.75
C GLU A 79 -3.93 0.50 13.67
N GLU A 80 -3.95 0.85 14.96
CA GLU A 80 -4.73 0.18 15.99
C GLU A 80 -6.22 0.23 15.62
N GLY A 81 -6.87 -0.94 15.61
CA GLY A 81 -8.27 -1.06 15.20
C GLY A 81 -8.50 -1.11 13.69
N VAL A 82 -7.45 -1.03 12.87
CA VAL A 82 -7.54 -1.16 11.41
C VAL A 82 -6.79 -2.41 10.92
N PHE A 83 -5.47 -2.33 10.72
CA PHE A 83 -4.62 -3.46 10.38
C PHE A 83 -3.41 -3.51 11.29
N THR A 84 -3.11 -4.69 11.81
CA THR A 84 -1.94 -4.89 12.67
C THR A 84 -0.63 -4.79 11.88
N LEU A 85 0.48 -4.67 12.61
CA LEU A 85 1.82 -4.71 12.02
C LEU A 85 2.05 -5.97 11.16
N GLU A 86 1.59 -7.13 11.65
CA GLU A 86 1.75 -8.41 10.95
C GLU A 86 0.89 -8.47 9.67
N GLN A 87 -0.36 -8.03 9.74
CA GLN A 87 -1.26 -7.98 8.57
C GLN A 87 -0.71 -7.03 7.50
N SER A 88 -0.26 -5.86 7.92
CA SER A 88 0.35 -4.85 7.06
C SER A 88 1.60 -5.39 6.37
N HIS A 89 2.50 -6.03 7.13
CA HIS A 89 3.69 -6.67 6.56
C HIS A 89 3.33 -7.71 5.50
N ARG A 90 2.34 -8.59 5.75
CA ARG A 90 1.91 -9.62 4.79
C ARG A 90 1.47 -9.03 3.46
N VAL A 91 0.72 -7.93 3.47
CA VAL A 91 0.24 -7.25 2.25
C VAL A 91 1.39 -6.58 1.50
N LEU A 92 2.21 -5.79 2.21
CA LEU A 92 3.34 -5.07 1.59
C LEU A 92 4.36 -6.05 0.98
N ASP A 93 4.71 -7.11 1.70
CA ASP A 93 5.64 -8.14 1.24
C ASP A 93 5.08 -8.93 0.04
N ALA A 94 3.78 -9.21 0.01
CA ALA A 94 3.12 -9.82 -1.15
C ALA A 94 3.13 -8.89 -2.37
N GLY A 95 2.80 -7.61 -2.21
CA GLY A 95 2.85 -6.62 -3.29
C GLY A 95 4.27 -6.42 -3.82
N LYS A 96 5.25 -6.34 -2.92
CA LYS A 96 6.68 -6.26 -3.26
C LYS A 96 7.15 -7.45 -4.09
N ARG A 97 6.75 -8.68 -3.74
CA ARG A 97 7.08 -9.89 -4.53
C ARG A 97 6.54 -9.87 -5.95
N LEU A 98 5.43 -9.18 -6.21
CA LEU A 98 4.90 -9.00 -7.56
C LEU A 98 5.70 -7.97 -8.36
N GLY A 99 6.39 -7.05 -7.70
CA GLY A 99 7.18 -5.98 -8.34
C GLY A 99 6.68 -4.57 -8.01
N MET A 100 5.73 -4.43 -7.08
CA MET A 100 5.28 -3.12 -6.60
C MET A 100 6.32 -2.50 -5.66
N GLN A 101 6.45 -1.17 -5.68
CA GLN A 101 7.26 -0.44 -4.70
C GLN A 101 6.44 -0.18 -3.43
N VAL A 102 7.10 -0.12 -2.27
CA VAL A 102 6.40 -0.07 -0.98
C VAL A 102 6.26 1.38 -0.51
N LYS A 103 5.06 1.73 -0.06
CA LYS A 103 4.73 2.86 0.82
C LYS A 103 3.95 2.33 2.02
N ALA A 104 3.85 3.10 3.09
CA ALA A 104 3.00 2.74 4.23
C ALA A 104 2.51 3.97 4.99
N HIS A 105 1.21 4.00 5.33
CA HIS A 105 0.65 4.90 6.32
C HIS A 105 0.88 4.27 7.70
N VAL A 106 1.70 4.91 8.53
CA VAL A 106 2.15 4.36 9.83
C VAL A 106 2.19 5.44 10.89
N ASP A 107 1.96 5.04 12.14
CA ASP A 107 2.12 5.88 13.32
C ASP A 107 1.33 7.22 13.24
N GLU A 108 0.13 7.20 12.63
CA GLU A 108 -0.75 8.39 12.55
C GLU A 108 -1.37 8.73 13.92
N PHE A 109 -1.81 7.72 14.67
CA PHE A 109 -2.37 7.91 16.00
C PHE A 109 -1.66 7.09 17.06
N VAL A 110 -1.26 5.86 16.74
CA VAL A 110 -0.55 4.97 17.67
C VAL A 110 0.71 4.43 17.02
N HIS A 111 1.82 4.49 17.75
CA HIS A 111 3.06 3.85 17.32
C HIS A 111 2.95 2.33 17.44
N LEU A 112 3.03 1.64 16.29
CA LEU A 112 2.93 0.17 16.20
C LEU A 112 4.24 -0.50 15.75
N GLY A 113 5.30 0.28 15.50
CA GLY A 113 6.52 -0.20 14.84
C GLY A 113 6.40 -0.25 13.31
N GLY A 114 5.49 0.54 12.72
CA GLY A 114 5.25 0.56 11.28
C GLY A 114 6.45 1.08 10.47
N VAL A 115 7.18 2.07 11.00
CA VAL A 115 8.38 2.64 10.36
C VAL A 115 9.46 1.56 10.12
N PRO A 116 10.01 0.87 11.14
CA PRO A 116 11.05 -0.14 10.92
C PRO A 116 10.57 -1.30 10.05
N MET A 117 9.29 -1.69 10.15
CA MET A 117 8.69 -2.70 9.27
C MET A 117 8.75 -2.27 7.80
N ALA A 118 8.27 -1.07 7.48
CA ALA A 118 8.27 -0.55 6.11
C ALA A 118 9.69 -0.38 5.56
N LEU A 119 10.62 0.12 6.38
CA LEU A 119 12.04 0.25 6.02
C LEU A 119 12.69 -1.10 5.73
N SER A 120 12.36 -2.16 6.49
CA SER A 120 12.86 -3.51 6.22
C SER A 120 12.39 -4.07 4.87
N LEU A 121 11.24 -3.58 4.38
CA LEU A 121 10.70 -3.89 3.06
C LEU A 121 11.22 -2.95 1.96
N GLY A 122 12.10 -1.99 2.28
CA GLY A 122 12.64 -1.03 1.32
C GLY A 122 11.59 -0.03 0.86
N ALA A 123 10.72 0.42 1.77
CA ALA A 123 9.74 1.45 1.49
C ALA A 123 10.39 2.73 0.95
N VAL A 124 9.76 3.32 -0.05
CA VAL A 124 10.17 4.60 -0.64
C VAL A 124 9.75 5.76 0.24
N SER A 125 8.58 5.65 0.90
CA SER A 125 8.16 6.56 1.95
C SER A 125 7.36 5.83 3.02
N VAL A 126 7.33 6.47 4.19
CA VAL A 126 6.37 6.23 5.27
C VAL A 126 5.67 7.56 5.54
N ASP A 127 4.35 7.52 5.65
CA ASP A 127 3.50 8.71 5.68
C ASP A 127 2.78 8.84 7.05
N HIS A 128 2.31 10.04 7.39
CA HIS A 128 1.81 10.49 8.72
C HIS A 128 2.89 10.79 9.76
N LEU A 129 3.31 9.78 10.52
CA LEU A 129 4.38 9.88 11.53
C LEU A 129 4.09 10.78 12.74
N ASP A 130 2.84 11.13 13.00
CA ASP A 130 2.43 12.01 14.10
C ASP A 130 2.78 11.43 15.49
N ALA A 131 2.75 10.10 15.64
CA ALA A 131 3.06 9.37 16.87
C ALA A 131 4.44 8.67 16.84
N THR A 132 5.27 8.92 15.82
CA THR A 132 6.57 8.24 15.64
C THR A 132 7.57 8.62 16.73
N PRO A 133 8.20 7.65 17.41
CA PRO A 133 9.14 7.93 18.47
C PRO A 133 10.52 8.38 17.93
N PRO A 134 11.34 9.08 18.73
CA PRO A 134 12.63 9.61 18.29
C PRO A 134 13.62 8.58 17.72
N GLU A 135 13.59 7.35 18.22
CA GLU A 135 14.38 6.24 17.71
C GLU A 135 14.06 5.94 16.24
N ASP A 136 12.78 5.88 15.88
CA ASP A 136 12.33 5.57 14.53
C ASP A 136 12.56 6.73 13.57
N ILE A 137 12.47 7.98 14.06
CA ILE A 137 12.89 9.16 13.30
C ILE A 137 14.38 9.06 12.95
N THR A 138 15.21 8.62 13.91
CA THR A 138 16.64 8.44 13.69
C THR A 138 16.91 7.31 12.69
N THR A 139 16.18 6.19 12.80
CA THR A 139 16.29 5.08 11.85
C THR A 139 15.87 5.51 10.44
N LEU A 140 14.77 6.25 10.28
CA LEU A 140 14.31 6.79 9.01
C LEU A 140 15.32 7.76 8.38
N ALA A 141 15.96 8.61 9.18
CA ALA A 141 17.00 9.51 8.70
C ALA A 141 18.25 8.77 8.15
N GLN A 142 18.45 7.51 8.54
CA GLN A 142 19.59 6.68 8.16
C GLN A 142 19.26 5.64 7.07
N SER A 143 18.01 5.58 6.61
CA SER A 143 17.55 4.50 5.72
C SER A 143 17.76 4.76 4.22
N ASN A 144 18.42 5.87 3.86
CA ASN A 144 18.70 6.29 2.48
C ASN A 144 20.20 6.50 2.23
#